data_AF-A0AA87U3S5-F1
#
_entry.id   AF-A0AA87U3S5-F1
#
_cell.length_a   1.000
_cell.length_b   1.000
_cell.length_c   1.000
_cell.angle_alpha   90.00
_cell.angle_beta   90.00
_cell.angle_gamma   90.00
#
_symmetry.space_group_name_H-M   'P 1'
#
loop_
_entity.id
_entity.type
_entity.pdbx_description
1 polymer ?
#
loop_
_entity_poly.entity_id
_entity_poly.type
_entity_poly.pdbx_seq_one_letter_code
_entity_poly.pdbx_strand_id
1 'polypeptide(L)'
;MAVLHHAFRCAITPALKREVSDLLAAWEIGDREKLSAMAVARYAALAGREDIHAAFYLGPEGAAQSWLQPQFISPGLAALVVFAGNFAPLPTLSASNDTNHHRLETHLPALGWSPEEIDSLIHGQPIETMLHDYAGSANRMEPGGFRHTGGWTPPGTAQKLSVKLDRLALEPPKASWSLLNESKALDDARAMLAPLRDNDWLVTAITH
;
A
#
# COMPACT_ATOMS: atom_id res chain seq x y z
N MET A 1 -19.01 -0.01 -12.38
CA MET A 1 -18.34 -0.80 -11.33
C MET A 1 -17.94 0.16 -10.23
N ALA A 2 -18.24 -0.17 -8.98
CA ALA A 2 -17.76 0.59 -7.84
C ALA A 2 -16.28 0.23 -7.64
N VAL A 3 -15.41 1.23 -7.51
CA VAL A 3 -13.98 1.00 -7.29
C VAL A 3 -13.70 1.20 -5.81
N LEU A 4 -13.29 0.12 -5.14
CA LEU A 4 -12.99 0.15 -3.72
C LEU A 4 -11.51 0.43 -3.52
N HIS A 5 -11.24 1.45 -2.71
CA HIS A 5 -9.92 1.69 -2.16
C HIS A 5 -9.82 0.98 -0.81
N HIS A 6 -8.71 0.30 -0.56
CA HIS A 6 -8.37 -0.33 0.72
C HIS A 6 -7.09 0.31 1.24
N ALA A 7 -7.00 0.47 2.56
CA ALA A 7 -5.85 1.08 3.20
C ALA A 7 -5.48 0.31 4.47
N PHE A 8 -4.18 0.11 4.67
CA PHE A 8 -3.63 -0.59 5.82
C PHE A 8 -2.41 0.14 6.35
N ARG A 9 -2.23 0.03 7.66
CA ARG A 9 -1.02 0.40 8.37
C ARG A 9 -0.15 -0.83 8.53
N CYS A 10 1.13 -0.72 8.19
CA CYS A 10 2.14 -1.73 8.52
C CYS A 10 3.22 -1.09 9.40
N ALA A 11 3.27 -1.48 10.68
CA ALA A 11 4.19 -0.87 11.64
C ALA A 11 5.60 -1.42 11.50
N ILE A 12 6.59 -0.54 11.34
CA ILE A 12 7.99 -0.99 11.20
C ILE A 12 8.59 -1.27 12.56
N THR A 13 8.57 -2.55 12.90
CA THR A 13 9.19 -3.10 14.11
C THR A 13 10.56 -3.71 13.79
N PRO A 14 11.41 -3.94 14.80
CA PRO A 14 12.66 -4.71 14.62
C PRO A 14 12.42 -6.13 14.10
N ALA A 15 11.25 -6.74 14.36
CA ALA A 15 10.88 -8.03 13.79
C ALA A 15 10.60 -7.91 12.28
N LEU A 16 9.79 -6.91 11.88
CA LEU A 16 9.51 -6.67 10.46
C LEU A 16 10.79 -6.35 9.68
N LYS A 17 11.70 -5.55 10.25
CA LYS A 17 13.00 -5.27 9.61
C LYS A 17 13.82 -6.53 9.34
N ARG A 18 13.78 -7.52 10.24
CA ARG A 18 14.43 -8.83 10.00
C ARG A 18 13.76 -9.60 8.87
N GLU A 19 12.43 -9.63 8.84
CA GLU A 19 11.68 -10.26 7.74
C GLU A 19 12.00 -9.60 6.39
N VAL A 20 12.12 -8.27 6.35
CA VAL A 20 12.58 -7.50 5.18
C VAL A 20 13.98 -7.93 4.77
N SER A 21 14.94 -7.99 5.69
CA SER A 21 16.31 -8.45 5.40
C SER A 21 16.36 -9.88 4.87
N ASP A 22 15.58 -10.80 5.46
CA ASP A 22 15.54 -12.21 5.03
C ASP A 22 14.97 -12.36 3.61
N LEU A 23 13.91 -11.60 3.30
CA LEU A 23 13.31 -11.54 1.96
C LEU A 23 14.27 -10.96 0.93
N LEU A 24 14.92 -9.83 1.26
CA LEU A 24 15.91 -9.20 0.40
C LEU A 24 17.07 -10.15 0.12
N ALA A 25 17.60 -10.82 1.14
CA ALA A 25 18.69 -11.77 0.98
C ALA A 25 18.30 -12.95 0.06
N ALA A 26 17.08 -13.49 0.18
CA ALA A 26 16.58 -14.54 -0.71
C ALA A 26 16.42 -14.04 -2.15
N TRP A 27 15.94 -12.81 -2.31
CA TRP A 27 15.76 -12.20 -3.61
C TRP A 27 17.09 -11.89 -4.29
N GLU A 28 18.05 -11.27 -3.61
CA GLU A 28 19.34 -10.86 -4.18
C GLU A 28 20.12 -12.04 -4.80
N ILE A 29 19.98 -13.24 -4.24
CA ILE A 29 20.60 -14.46 -4.79
C ILE A 29 19.69 -15.22 -5.78
N GLY A 30 18.48 -14.72 -6.03
CA GLY A 30 17.51 -15.32 -6.94
C GLY A 30 16.84 -16.60 -6.42
N ASP A 31 16.82 -16.84 -5.11
CA ASP A 31 16.32 -18.06 -4.49
C ASP A 31 14.78 -18.09 -4.42
N ARG A 32 14.17 -18.48 -5.54
CA ARG A 32 12.70 -18.58 -5.66
C ARG A 32 12.09 -19.66 -4.77
N GLU A 33 12.81 -20.74 -4.50
CA GLU A 33 12.37 -21.80 -3.59
C GLU A 33 12.23 -21.25 -2.17
N LYS A 34 13.22 -20.49 -1.70
CA LYS A 34 13.16 -19.82 -0.40
C LYS A 34 12.06 -18.77 -0.34
N LEU A 35 11.90 -17.93 -1.37
CA LEU A 35 10.81 -16.95 -1.44
C LEU A 35 9.43 -17.62 -1.37
N SER A 36 9.23 -18.71 -2.12
CA SER A 36 8.02 -19.53 -2.09
C SER A 36 7.77 -20.09 -0.69
N ALA A 37 8.78 -20.73 -0.09
CA ALA A 37 8.66 -21.32 1.25
C ALA A 37 8.31 -20.27 2.32
N MET A 38 8.93 -19.10 2.28
CA MET A 38 8.62 -17.98 3.18
C MET A 38 7.17 -17.51 3.03
N ALA A 39 6.71 -17.32 1.78
CA ALA A 39 5.35 -16.88 1.50
C ALA A 39 4.30 -17.92 1.91
N VAL A 40 4.50 -19.20 1.54
CA VAL A 40 3.58 -20.31 1.87
C VAL A 40 3.47 -20.48 3.39
N ALA A 41 4.57 -20.38 4.13
CA ALA A 41 4.56 -20.49 5.59
C ALA A 41 3.70 -19.41 6.26
N ARG A 42 3.56 -18.23 5.64
CA ARG A 42 2.73 -17.12 6.14
C ARG A 42 1.32 -17.12 5.59
N TYR A 43 1.12 -17.63 4.38
CA TYR A 43 -0.17 -17.64 3.71
C TYR A 43 -1.27 -18.33 4.52
N ALA A 44 -0.97 -19.47 5.16
CA ALA A 44 -1.95 -20.18 5.99
C ALA A 44 -2.49 -19.33 7.16
N ALA A 45 -1.67 -18.43 7.71
CA ALA A 45 -2.07 -17.53 8.79
C ALA A 45 -3.00 -16.41 8.31
N LEU A 46 -3.12 -16.19 6.99
CA LEU A 46 -4.02 -15.20 6.40
C LEU A 46 -5.44 -15.72 6.21
N ALA A 47 -5.71 -17.02 6.41
CA ALA A 47 -7.00 -17.64 6.09
C ALA A 47 -8.23 -16.93 6.72
N GLY A 48 -8.07 -16.27 7.87
CA GLY A 48 -9.14 -15.51 8.54
C GLY A 48 -9.16 -13.99 8.25
N ARG A 49 -8.32 -13.49 7.33
CA ARG A 49 -8.16 -12.07 7.03
C ARG A 49 -8.92 -11.67 5.76
N GLU A 50 -10.25 -11.58 5.89
CA GLU A 50 -11.14 -11.17 4.78
C GLU A 50 -10.78 -9.81 4.19
N ASP A 51 -10.32 -8.87 5.03
CA ASP A 51 -9.83 -7.56 4.63
C ASP A 51 -8.66 -7.65 3.64
N ILE A 52 -7.71 -8.55 3.91
CA ILE A 52 -6.56 -8.82 3.02
C ILE A 52 -7.00 -9.53 1.75
N HIS A 53 -7.90 -10.52 1.85
CA HIS A 53 -8.38 -11.25 0.69
C HIS A 53 -9.14 -10.35 -0.29
N ALA A 54 -10.02 -9.49 0.24
CA ALA A 54 -10.79 -8.54 -0.55
C ALA A 54 -9.88 -7.51 -1.23
N ALA A 55 -8.84 -7.04 -0.54
CA ALA A 55 -7.93 -6.02 -1.08
C ALA A 55 -6.93 -6.56 -2.12
N PHE A 56 -6.41 -7.77 -1.92
CA PHE A 56 -5.24 -8.27 -2.68
C PHE A 56 -5.51 -9.57 -3.45
N TYR A 57 -6.74 -10.08 -3.46
CA TYR A 57 -7.11 -11.34 -4.11
C TYR A 57 -6.30 -12.55 -3.61
N LEU A 58 -5.95 -12.54 -2.32
CA LEU A 58 -5.20 -13.60 -1.63
C LEU A 58 -6.11 -14.64 -0.95
N GLY A 59 -7.36 -14.79 -1.40
CA GLY A 59 -8.31 -15.71 -0.80
C GLY A 59 -7.87 -17.18 -0.89
N PRO A 60 -8.20 -18.02 0.12
CA PRO A 60 -7.83 -19.43 0.15
C PRO A 60 -8.46 -20.22 -1.01
N GLU A 61 -9.59 -19.75 -1.53
CA GLU A 61 -10.23 -20.30 -2.71
C GLU A 61 -9.73 -19.55 -3.96
N GLY A 62 -9.18 -20.30 -4.93
CA GLY A 62 -8.76 -19.76 -6.23
C GLY A 62 -7.29 -20.00 -6.57
N ALA A 63 -6.73 -19.14 -7.41
CA ALA A 63 -5.37 -19.29 -7.95
C ALA A 63 -4.26 -18.76 -7.03
N ALA A 64 -4.59 -18.12 -5.90
CA ALA A 64 -3.61 -17.48 -5.03
C ALA A 64 -2.50 -18.44 -4.59
N GLN A 65 -2.85 -19.66 -4.17
CA GLN A 65 -1.88 -20.67 -3.77
C GLN A 65 -0.96 -21.15 -4.92
N SER A 66 -1.45 -21.14 -6.17
CA SER A 66 -0.62 -21.51 -7.32
C SER A 66 0.40 -20.41 -7.65
N TRP A 67 0.07 -19.14 -7.41
CA TRP A 67 1.03 -18.04 -7.56
C TRP A 67 2.18 -18.09 -6.54
N LEU A 68 2.00 -18.79 -5.42
CA LEU A 68 3.03 -18.95 -4.41
C LEU A 68 4.04 -20.05 -4.73
N GLN A 69 3.86 -20.82 -5.80
CA GLN A 69 4.80 -21.87 -6.18
C GLN A 69 6.12 -21.26 -6.72
N PRO A 70 7.28 -21.94 -6.58
CA PRO A 70 8.59 -21.41 -6.97
C PRO A 70 8.68 -20.91 -8.42
N GLN A 71 7.93 -21.54 -9.34
CA GLN A 71 7.89 -21.17 -10.75
C GLN A 71 7.11 -19.87 -11.04
N PHE A 72 6.22 -19.44 -10.14
CA PHE A 72 5.32 -18.29 -10.33
C PHE A 72 5.53 -17.16 -9.34
N ILE A 73 6.13 -17.44 -8.17
CA ILE A 73 6.30 -16.46 -7.10
C ILE A 73 7.14 -15.28 -7.60
N SER A 74 6.60 -14.07 -7.46
CA SER A 74 7.35 -12.84 -7.62
C SER A 74 7.83 -12.34 -6.25
N PRO A 75 8.96 -11.60 -6.20
CA PRO A 75 9.44 -11.05 -4.94
C PRO A 75 8.43 -10.11 -4.27
N GLY A 76 7.72 -9.28 -5.04
CA GLY A 76 6.67 -8.42 -4.52
C GLY A 76 5.49 -9.20 -3.94
N LEU A 77 5.08 -10.31 -4.56
CA LEU A 77 4.05 -11.17 -4.01
C LEU A 77 4.51 -11.86 -2.73
N ALA A 78 5.76 -12.36 -2.69
CA ALA A 78 6.32 -12.97 -1.48
C ALA A 78 6.35 -11.96 -0.33
N ALA A 79 6.81 -10.74 -0.58
CA ALA A 79 6.87 -9.69 0.41
C ALA A 79 5.48 -9.25 0.89
N LEU A 80 4.51 -9.05 -0.02
CA LEU A 80 3.12 -8.77 0.37
C LEU A 80 2.59 -9.86 1.33
N VAL A 81 2.70 -11.13 0.95
CA VAL A 81 2.15 -12.24 1.75
C VAL A 81 2.85 -12.37 3.11
N VAL A 82 4.16 -12.20 3.14
CA VAL A 82 4.94 -12.26 4.39
C VAL A 82 4.54 -11.12 5.34
N PHE A 83 4.34 -9.91 4.83
CA PHE A 83 4.03 -8.75 5.66
C PHE A 83 2.55 -8.57 5.98
N ALA A 84 1.63 -9.15 5.19
CA ALA A 84 0.18 -8.96 5.33
C ALA A 84 -0.34 -9.31 6.74
N GLY A 85 0.29 -10.26 7.43
CA GLY A 85 -0.04 -10.59 8.82
C GLY A 85 0.14 -9.41 9.79
N ASN A 86 1.00 -8.45 9.46
CA ASN A 86 1.28 -7.26 10.26
C ASN A 86 0.41 -6.05 9.88
N PHE A 87 -0.48 -6.19 8.90
CA PHE A 87 -1.35 -5.10 8.47
C PHE A 87 -2.50 -4.89 9.44
N ALA A 88 -2.69 -3.64 9.85
CA ALA A 88 -3.87 -3.18 10.54
C ALA A 88 -4.73 -2.35 9.57
N PRO A 89 -6.02 -2.65 9.39
CA PRO A 89 -6.88 -1.89 8.48
C PRO A 89 -7.01 -0.43 8.94
N LEU A 90 -7.10 0.47 7.97
CA LEU A 90 -7.35 1.91 8.14
C LEU A 90 -8.69 2.29 7.51
N PRO A 91 -9.25 3.46 7.89
CA PRO A 91 -10.30 4.08 7.08
C PRO A 91 -9.83 4.22 5.62
N THR A 92 -10.70 3.91 4.67
CA THR A 92 -10.33 3.92 3.25
C THR A 92 -10.68 5.24 2.59
N LEU A 93 -10.05 5.55 1.45
CA LEU A 93 -10.44 6.74 0.68
C LEU A 93 -11.87 6.68 0.17
N SER A 94 -12.45 5.48 0.03
CA SER A 94 -13.82 5.30 -0.44
C SER A 94 -14.84 5.18 0.70
N ALA A 95 -14.47 5.43 1.96
CA ALA A 95 -15.33 5.22 3.12
C ALA A 95 -16.65 6.02 3.07
N SER A 96 -16.60 7.26 2.53
CA SER A 96 -17.80 8.08 2.34
C SER A 96 -18.41 7.97 0.95
N ASN A 97 -17.62 7.63 -0.09
CA ASN A 97 -18.09 7.55 -1.48
C ASN A 97 -17.15 6.71 -2.36
N ASP A 98 -17.71 5.82 -3.20
CA ASP A 98 -17.02 4.80 -4.02
C ASP A 98 -16.05 5.33 -5.11
N THR A 99 -15.73 6.62 -5.12
CA THR A 99 -14.89 7.25 -6.16
C THR A 99 -13.95 8.33 -5.61
N ASN A 100 -13.85 8.46 -4.30
CA ASN A 100 -13.10 9.55 -3.68
C ASN A 100 -11.60 9.52 -4.01
N HIS A 101 -11.00 8.33 -4.20
CA HIS A 101 -9.63 8.22 -4.72
C HIS A 101 -9.48 8.87 -6.12
N HIS A 102 -10.40 8.59 -7.05
CA HIS A 102 -10.38 9.20 -8.39
C HIS A 102 -10.61 10.72 -8.34
N ARG A 103 -11.48 11.18 -7.44
CA ARG A 103 -11.72 12.62 -7.23
C ARG A 103 -10.45 13.30 -6.72
N LEU A 104 -9.77 12.71 -5.73
CA LEU A 104 -8.50 13.22 -5.20
C LEU A 104 -7.45 13.31 -6.31
N GLU A 105 -7.27 12.23 -7.07
CA GLU A 105 -6.33 12.18 -8.19
C GLU A 105 -6.60 13.27 -9.24
N THR A 106 -7.87 13.52 -9.55
CA THR A 106 -8.27 14.49 -10.57
C THR A 106 -8.15 15.94 -10.10
N HIS A 107 -8.43 16.22 -8.83
CA HIS A 107 -8.62 17.60 -8.36
C HIS A 107 -7.48 18.15 -7.48
N LEU A 108 -6.67 17.30 -6.85
CA LEU A 108 -5.50 17.74 -6.10
C LEU A 108 -4.44 18.50 -6.94
N PRO A 109 -4.20 18.19 -8.23
CA PRO A 109 -3.25 18.97 -9.05
C PRO A 109 -3.61 20.46 -9.13
N ALA A 110 -4.90 20.77 -9.27
CA ALA A 110 -5.39 22.15 -9.30
C ALA A 110 -5.22 22.89 -7.96
N LEU A 111 -4.97 22.16 -6.87
CA LEU A 111 -4.67 22.69 -5.54
C LEU A 111 -3.15 22.73 -5.25
N GLY A 112 -2.31 22.55 -6.28
CA GLY A 112 -0.85 22.66 -6.14
C GLY A 112 -0.18 21.43 -5.52
N TRP A 113 -0.83 20.27 -5.57
CA TRP A 113 -0.19 19.00 -5.24
C TRP A 113 0.61 18.49 -6.44
N SER A 114 1.81 17.97 -6.16
CA SER A 114 2.63 17.34 -7.18
C SER A 114 2.13 15.91 -7.47
N PRO A 115 2.43 15.37 -8.67
CA PRO A 115 2.09 14.00 -9.01
C PRO A 115 2.60 12.99 -7.97
N GLU A 116 3.81 13.19 -7.45
CA GLU A 116 4.43 12.27 -6.48
C GLU A 116 3.70 12.25 -5.13
N GLU A 117 3.16 13.39 -4.69
CA GLU A 117 2.37 13.48 -3.46
C GLU A 117 1.00 12.82 -3.63
N ILE A 118 0.38 12.99 -4.80
CA ILE A 118 -0.90 12.36 -5.16
C ILE A 118 -0.73 10.85 -5.24
N ASP A 119 0.31 10.38 -5.93
CA ASP A 119 0.65 8.96 -6.00
C ASP A 119 0.91 8.41 -4.61
N SER A 120 1.73 9.07 -3.78
CA SER A 120 2.01 8.63 -2.41
C SER A 120 0.76 8.55 -1.52
N LEU A 121 -0.26 9.37 -1.78
CA LEU A 121 -1.52 9.35 -1.03
C LEU A 121 -2.44 8.23 -1.50
N ILE A 122 -2.56 8.02 -2.81
CA ILE A 122 -3.61 7.21 -3.41
C ILE A 122 -3.10 5.82 -3.76
N HIS A 123 -2.02 5.79 -4.54
CA HIS A 123 -1.51 4.60 -5.21
C HIS A 123 -0.35 3.96 -4.48
N GLY A 124 0.48 4.74 -3.80
CA GLY A 124 1.77 4.32 -3.25
C GLY A 124 2.78 3.95 -4.35
N GLN A 125 3.91 3.37 -3.93
CA GLN A 125 4.92 2.84 -4.84
C GLN A 125 4.91 1.31 -4.85
N PRO A 126 5.45 0.65 -5.90
CA PRO A 126 5.67 -0.78 -5.87
C PRO A 126 6.47 -1.19 -4.62
N ILE A 127 6.07 -2.30 -3.99
CA ILE A 127 6.74 -2.82 -2.79
C ILE A 127 8.23 -3.07 -3.04
N GLU A 128 8.58 -3.45 -4.26
CA GLU A 128 9.94 -3.65 -4.73
C GLU A 128 10.79 -2.38 -4.59
N THR A 129 10.27 -1.23 -5.04
CA THR A 129 10.95 0.06 -4.92
C THR A 129 11.19 0.40 -3.45
N MET A 130 10.16 0.22 -2.62
CA MET A 130 10.23 0.54 -1.20
C MET A 130 11.24 -0.37 -0.48
N LEU A 131 11.22 -1.68 -0.74
CA LEU A 131 12.18 -2.62 -0.13
C LEU A 131 13.62 -2.34 -0.54
N HIS A 132 13.84 -1.81 -1.74
CA HIS A 132 15.16 -1.43 -2.23
C HIS A 132 15.79 -0.32 -1.38
N ASP A 133 14.99 0.69 -1.01
CA ASP A 133 15.42 1.79 -0.15
C ASP A 133 15.85 1.30 1.25
N TYR A 134 15.31 0.16 1.72
CA TYR A 134 15.73 -0.48 2.97
C TYR A 134 16.98 -1.35 2.82
N ALA A 135 17.23 -1.90 1.64
CA ALA A 135 18.34 -2.80 1.38
C ALA A 135 19.69 -2.07 1.30
N GLY A 136 19.69 -0.77 0.95
CA GLY A 136 20.91 -0.05 0.60
C GLY A 136 21.69 -0.74 -0.54
N SER A 137 21.01 -1.59 -1.31
CA SER A 137 21.60 -2.50 -2.29
C SER A 137 21.97 -1.73 -3.56
N ALA A 138 23.07 -2.12 -4.21
CA ALA A 138 23.52 -1.49 -5.46
C ALA A 138 22.68 -1.93 -6.68
N ASN A 139 21.92 -3.02 -6.56
CA ASN A 139 21.14 -3.60 -7.67
C ASN A 139 19.69 -3.14 -7.58
N ARG A 140 19.29 -2.25 -8.51
CA ARG A 140 17.90 -1.79 -8.61
C ARG A 140 16.98 -2.99 -8.84
N MET A 141 15.98 -3.12 -8.00
CA MET A 141 15.02 -4.20 -8.07
C MET A 141 13.95 -3.89 -9.11
N GLU A 142 13.83 -4.75 -10.13
CA GLU A 142 12.78 -4.63 -11.14
C GLU A 142 11.44 -5.12 -10.55
N PRO A 143 10.34 -4.36 -10.70
CA PRO A 143 9.03 -4.76 -10.21
C PRO A 143 8.58 -6.10 -10.80
N GLY A 144 8.07 -7.01 -9.95
CA GLY A 144 7.71 -8.38 -10.33
C GLY A 144 6.44 -8.51 -11.17
N GLY A 145 5.83 -7.39 -11.59
CA GLY A 145 4.68 -7.34 -12.50
C GLY A 145 3.35 -7.86 -11.94
N PHE A 146 3.33 -8.39 -10.71
CA PHE A 146 2.10 -8.81 -10.05
C PHE A 146 1.29 -7.59 -9.61
N ARG A 147 0.16 -7.33 -10.29
CA ARG A 147 -0.59 -6.08 -10.16
C ARG A 147 -1.30 -5.90 -8.82
N HIS A 148 -1.47 -6.99 -8.05
CA HIS A 148 -2.19 -6.98 -6.78
C HIS A 148 -1.25 -6.98 -5.57
N THR A 149 -0.04 -6.44 -5.69
CA THR A 149 0.87 -6.20 -4.54
C THR A 149 0.50 -4.97 -3.72
N GLY A 150 -0.47 -4.18 -4.20
CA GLY A 150 -0.79 -2.85 -3.68
C GLY A 150 0.32 -1.84 -3.94
N GLY A 151 0.15 -0.62 -3.44
CA GLY A 151 1.24 0.31 -3.33
C GLY A 151 1.54 0.72 -1.90
N TRP A 152 2.77 1.15 -1.74
CA TRP A 152 3.45 1.24 -0.46
C TRP A 152 4.05 2.63 -0.33
N THR A 153 3.68 3.31 0.74
CA THR A 153 4.15 4.66 1.03
C THR A 153 5.08 4.60 2.24
N PRO A 154 6.34 5.07 2.11
CA PRO A 154 7.36 4.90 3.13
C PRO A 154 7.09 5.77 4.37
N PRO A 155 7.80 5.51 5.48
CA PRO A 155 7.57 6.21 6.73
C PRO A 155 7.93 7.68 6.65
N GLY A 156 7.28 8.50 7.47
CA GLY A 156 7.43 9.95 7.46
C GLY A 156 6.71 10.67 6.30
N THR A 157 6.28 9.95 5.25
CA THR A 157 5.49 10.54 4.17
C THR A 157 4.06 10.86 4.61
N ALA A 158 3.43 9.98 5.39
CA ALA A 158 2.07 10.20 5.90
C ALA A 158 1.92 11.52 6.68
N GLN A 159 2.90 11.89 7.49
CA GLN A 159 2.90 13.16 8.23
C GLN A 159 3.00 14.36 7.29
N LYS A 160 3.87 14.31 6.27
CA LYS A 160 4.00 15.37 5.25
C LYS A 160 2.69 15.57 4.50
N LEU A 161 2.04 14.47 4.09
CA LEU A 161 0.75 14.50 3.41
C LEU A 161 -0.36 15.06 4.32
N SER A 162 -0.37 14.66 5.60
CA SER A 162 -1.34 15.16 6.58
C SER A 162 -1.24 16.67 6.76
N VAL A 163 -0.02 17.20 6.95
CA VAL A 163 0.22 18.65 7.05
C VAL A 163 -0.28 19.38 5.79
N LYS A 164 -0.12 18.77 4.61
CA LYS A 164 -0.59 19.36 3.35
C LYS A 164 -2.12 19.35 3.24
N LEU A 165 -2.79 18.27 3.66
CA LEU A 165 -4.26 18.20 3.73
C LEU A 165 -4.85 19.19 4.74
N ASP A 166 -4.16 19.42 5.86
CA ASP A 166 -4.59 20.37 6.88
C ASP A 166 -4.46 21.81 6.38
N ARG A 167 -3.41 22.13 5.63
CA ARG A 167 -3.27 23.45 4.99
C ARG A 167 -4.40 23.76 4.02
N LEU A 168 -4.92 22.76 3.31
CA LEU A 168 -6.10 22.94 2.45
C LEU A 168 -7.34 23.39 3.23
N ALA A 169 -7.45 23.08 4.53
CA ALA A 169 -8.56 23.53 5.37
C ALA A 169 -8.43 25.00 5.79
N LEU A 170 -7.20 25.55 5.80
CA LEU A 170 -6.91 26.89 6.29
C LEU A 170 -7.06 27.97 5.21
N GLU A 171 -6.76 27.65 3.95
CA GLU A 171 -6.87 28.56 2.80
C GLU A 171 -7.51 27.87 1.58
N PRO A 172 -8.85 27.70 1.54
CA PRO A 172 -9.51 26.88 0.52
C PRO A 172 -9.53 27.55 -0.88
N PRO A 173 -8.91 26.93 -1.91
CA PRO A 173 -9.01 27.40 -3.30
C PRO A 173 -10.38 27.05 -3.91
N LYS A 174 -11.11 28.01 -4.49
CA LYS A 174 -12.58 27.94 -4.58
C LYS A 174 -13.20 26.70 -5.25
N ALA A 175 -12.85 26.32 -6.48
CA ALA A 175 -13.66 25.34 -7.23
C ALA A 175 -13.29 23.87 -6.97
N SER A 176 -12.01 23.52 -7.07
CA SER A 176 -11.57 22.12 -6.88
C SER A 176 -11.64 21.67 -5.43
N TRP A 177 -11.44 22.60 -4.48
CA TRP A 177 -11.56 22.29 -3.06
C TRP A 177 -12.99 22.00 -2.65
N SER A 178 -13.97 22.79 -3.11
CA SER A 178 -15.37 22.59 -2.71
C SER A 178 -15.88 21.23 -3.15
N LEU A 179 -15.52 20.78 -4.36
CA LEU A 179 -15.85 19.44 -4.87
C LEU A 179 -15.27 18.32 -3.99
N LEU A 180 -14.02 18.44 -3.58
CA LEU A 180 -13.36 17.46 -2.71
C LEU A 180 -13.92 17.49 -1.28
N ASN A 181 -14.32 18.66 -0.79
CA ASN A 181 -14.89 18.81 0.53
C ASN A 181 -16.35 18.30 0.61
N GLU A 182 -17.19 18.67 -0.35
CA GLU A 182 -18.59 18.22 -0.44
C GLU A 182 -18.71 16.70 -0.62
N SER A 183 -17.76 16.09 -1.31
CA SER A 183 -17.68 14.63 -1.48
C SER A 183 -17.04 13.89 -0.31
N LYS A 184 -16.59 14.61 0.73
CA LYS A 184 -15.82 14.10 1.86
C LYS A 184 -14.49 13.44 1.50
N ALA A 185 -13.99 13.64 0.27
CA ALA A 185 -12.75 13.05 -0.17
C ALA A 185 -11.54 13.54 0.65
N LEU A 186 -11.53 14.82 1.07
CA LEU A 186 -10.51 15.35 1.97
C LEU A 186 -10.60 14.75 3.38
N ASP A 187 -11.82 14.51 3.86
CA ASP A 187 -12.04 13.96 5.20
C ASP A 187 -11.68 12.47 5.27
N ASP A 188 -12.04 11.69 4.24
CA ASP A 188 -11.62 10.29 4.11
C ASP A 188 -10.09 10.19 4.05
N ALA A 189 -9.42 11.10 3.31
CA ALA A 189 -7.96 11.15 3.27
C ALA A 189 -7.35 11.49 4.63
N ARG A 190 -7.89 12.46 5.37
CA ARG A 190 -7.45 12.79 6.73
C ARG A 190 -7.66 11.61 7.69
N ALA A 191 -8.83 10.97 7.63
CA ALA A 191 -9.17 9.84 8.48
C ALA A 191 -8.27 8.63 8.21
N MET A 192 -7.91 8.38 6.95
CA MET A 192 -6.96 7.34 6.57
C MET A 192 -5.56 7.59 7.13
N LEU A 193 -5.07 8.84 7.08
CA LEU A 193 -3.72 9.18 7.52
C LEU A 193 -3.59 9.35 9.05
N ALA A 194 -4.65 9.77 9.74
CA ALA A 194 -4.62 10.09 11.18
C ALA A 194 -4.06 8.99 12.10
N PRO A 195 -4.27 7.67 11.85
CA PRO A 195 -3.74 6.62 12.72
C PRO A 195 -2.26 6.26 12.45
N LEU A 196 -1.65 6.83 11.40
CA LEU A 196 -0.27 6.52 11.01
C LEU A 196 0.74 7.33 11.83
N ARG A 197 1.84 6.67 12.20
CA ARG A 197 3.01 7.26 12.85
C ARG A 197 4.16 7.40 11.86
N ASP A 198 5.17 8.18 12.24
CA ASP A 198 6.34 8.45 11.40
C ASP A 198 7.14 7.20 11.03
N ASN A 199 6.97 6.08 11.74
CA ASN A 199 7.64 4.81 11.50
C ASN A 199 6.72 3.74 10.88
N ASP A 200 5.54 4.10 10.39
CA ASP A 200 4.63 3.18 9.74
C ASP A 200 4.71 3.29 8.22
N TRP A 201 4.51 2.18 7.53
CA TRP A 201 4.13 2.19 6.12
C TRP A 201 2.62 2.32 5.99
N LEU A 202 2.19 3.09 4.98
CA LEU A 202 0.83 3.03 4.45
C LEU A 202 0.83 2.07 3.26
N VAL A 203 -0.08 1.11 3.26
CA VAL A 203 -0.28 0.15 2.18
C VAL A 203 -1.68 0.36 1.61
N THR A 204 -1.79 0.54 0.29
CA THR A 204 -3.06 0.76 -0.40
C THR A 204 -3.30 -0.27 -1.49
N ALA A 205 -4.57 -0.55 -1.77
CA ALA A 205 -4.99 -1.38 -2.90
C ALA A 205 -6.27 -0.83 -3.51
N ILE A 206 -6.40 -0.96 -4.83
CA ILE A 206 -7.59 -0.53 -5.58
C ILE A 206 -8.18 -1.76 -6.28
N THR A 207 -9.44 -2.04 -6.01
CA THR A 207 -10.17 -3.19 -6.57
C THR A 207 -11.41 -2.73 -7.34
N HIS A 208 -11.68 -3.36 -8.49
CA HIS A 208 -12.72 -2.97 -9.44
C HIS A 208 -13.96 -3.85 -9.38
#